data_AF-A0A2Z4MDH5-F1
#
_entry.id   AF-A0A2Z4MDH5-F1
#
_cell.length_a   1.000
_cell.length_b   1.000
_cell.length_c   1.000
_cell.angle_alpha   90.00
_cell.angle_beta   90.00
_cell.angle_gamma   90.00
#
_symmetry.space_group_name_H-M   'P 1'
#
loop_
_entity.id
_entity.type
_entity.pdbx_description
1 polymer ?
#
loop_
_entity_poly.entity_id
_entity_poly.type
_entity_poly.pdbx_seq_one_letter_code
_entity_poly.pdbx_strand_id
1 'polypeptide(L)'
;MIKIISKNELDEKIRQIKQNELSVQELIDCLDSKQMYIISNTIIQLVKLKINNSLVIAKLQNLTQYMGERYAFAEGIGIGHFAMATLSIFNTSDSLYVYHETLKNLMDIDIERIKKATLILNDLIDNDIKEDKG
;
A
#
# COMPACT_ATOMS: atom_id res chain seq x y z
N MET A 1 -14.58 -17.83 -12.77
CA MET A 1 -15.13 -16.78 -13.65
C MET A 1 -14.32 -15.50 -13.40
N ILE A 2 -13.56 -15.01 -14.38
CA ILE A 2 -12.70 -13.82 -14.21
C ILE A 2 -13.57 -12.59 -14.44
N LYS A 3 -13.95 -11.87 -13.38
CA LYS A 3 -14.68 -10.60 -13.50
C LYS A 3 -13.65 -9.49 -13.74
N ILE A 4 -13.50 -9.11 -15.00
CA ILE A 4 -12.75 -7.90 -15.38
C ILE A 4 -13.65 -6.72 -15.07
N ILE A 5 -13.18 -5.81 -14.21
CA ILE A 5 -13.93 -4.62 -13.81
C ILE A 5 -13.86 -3.61 -14.98
N SER A 6 -15.00 -2.99 -15.31
CA SER A 6 -15.03 -1.94 -16.34
C SER A 6 -14.26 -0.70 -15.85
N LYS A 7 -13.77 0.13 -16.78
CA LYS A 7 -13.04 1.36 -16.43
C LYS A 7 -13.84 2.25 -15.46
N ASN A 8 -15.15 2.39 -15.69
CA ASN A 8 -16.03 3.20 -14.85
C ASN A 8 -16.15 2.65 -13.42
N GLU A 9 -16.23 1.33 -13.26
CA GLU A 9 -16.27 0.69 -11.94
C GLU A 9 -14.91 0.79 -11.21
N LEU A 10 -13.78 0.77 -11.94
CA LEU A 10 -12.45 1.01 -11.37
C LEU A 10 -12.34 2.45 -10.84
N ASP A 11 -12.70 3.43 -11.66
CA ASP A 11 -12.64 4.85 -11.31
C ASP A 11 -13.51 5.15 -10.09
N GLU A 12 -14.73 4.59 -10.05
CA GLU A 12 -15.64 4.70 -8.91
C GLU A 12 -15.06 4.05 -7.65
N LYS A 13 -14.45 2.86 -7.76
CA LYS A 13 -13.84 2.21 -6.60
C LYS A 13 -12.65 3.01 -6.05
N ILE A 14 -11.83 3.60 -6.92
CA ILE A 14 -10.73 4.47 -6.52
C ILE A 14 -11.27 5.72 -5.82
N ARG A 15 -12.35 6.32 -6.33
CA ARG A 15 -13.02 7.46 -5.69
C ARG A 15 -13.48 7.11 -4.28
N GLN A 16 -14.17 5.98 -4.10
CA GLN A 16 -14.65 5.50 -2.79
C GLN A 16 -13.51 5.31 -1.78
N ILE A 17 -12.37 4.74 -2.22
CA ILE A 17 -11.18 4.58 -1.37
C ILE A 17 -10.65 5.95 -0.93
N LYS A 18 -10.44 6.86 -1.89
CA LYS A 18 -9.87 8.19 -1.63
C LYS A 18 -10.76 9.06 -0.75
N GLN A 19 -12.07 8.95 -0.89
CA GLN A 19 -13.07 9.74 -0.15
C GLN A 19 -13.51 9.06 1.16
N ASN A 20 -12.84 7.97 1.56
CA ASN A 20 -13.13 7.24 2.80
C ASN A 20 -14.60 6.79 2.91
N GLU A 21 -15.20 6.38 1.79
CA GLU A 21 -16.60 5.93 1.73
C GLU A 21 -16.76 4.42 1.99
N LEU A 22 -15.65 3.69 2.05
CA LEU A 22 -15.62 2.27 2.36
C LEU A 22 -15.55 2.06 3.87
N SER A 23 -16.22 1.02 4.37
CA SER A 23 -15.94 0.52 5.71
C SER A 23 -14.50 0.03 5.82
N VAL A 24 -13.99 -0.06 7.06
CA VAL A 24 -12.65 -0.59 7.33
C VAL A 24 -12.47 -1.97 6.70
N GLN A 25 -13.46 -2.86 6.80
CA GLN A 25 -13.36 -4.20 6.21
C GLN A 25 -13.31 -4.14 4.68
N GLU A 26 -14.15 -3.34 4.03
CA GLU A 26 -14.14 -3.21 2.57
C GLU A 26 -12.84 -2.59 2.05
N LEU A 27 -12.25 -1.66 2.81
CA LEU A 27 -10.94 -1.11 2.50
C LEU A 27 -9.86 -2.19 2.61
N ILE A 28 -9.88 -3.00 3.66
CA ILE A 28 -8.93 -4.11 3.84
C ILE A 28 -9.06 -5.15 2.71
N ASP A 29 -10.28 -5.46 2.29
CA ASP A 29 -10.55 -6.41 1.20
C ASP A 29 -10.00 -5.91 -0.15
N CYS A 30 -9.84 -4.59 -0.33
CA CYS A 30 -9.23 -4.02 -1.54
C CYS A 30 -7.74 -4.39 -1.71
N LEU A 31 -7.04 -4.81 -0.64
CA LEU A 31 -5.67 -5.33 -0.74
C LEU A 31 -5.59 -6.66 -1.52
N ASP A 32 -6.69 -7.41 -1.64
CA ASP A 32 -6.73 -8.65 -2.43
C ASP A 32 -7.07 -8.42 -3.91
N SER A 33 -7.21 -7.15 -4.32
CA SER A 33 -7.58 -6.80 -5.70
C SER A 33 -6.51 -7.23 -6.70
N LYS A 34 -6.95 -7.68 -7.88
CA LYS A 34 -6.02 -7.91 -9.01
C LYS A 34 -5.57 -6.62 -9.68
N GLN A 35 -6.16 -5.48 -9.31
CA GLN A 35 -5.90 -4.20 -9.93
C GLN A 35 -4.94 -3.40 -9.06
N MET A 36 -3.75 -3.19 -9.62
CA MET A 36 -2.65 -2.54 -8.92
C MET A 36 -3.01 -1.15 -8.38
N TYR A 37 -3.79 -0.37 -9.14
CA TYR A 37 -4.28 0.94 -8.71
C TYR A 37 -5.19 0.87 -7.48
N ILE A 38 -6.04 -0.16 -7.35
CA ILE A 38 -6.87 -0.34 -6.17
C ILE A 38 -5.98 -0.61 -4.95
N ILE A 39 -4.99 -1.51 -5.09
CA ILE A 39 -4.07 -1.83 -3.99
C ILE A 39 -3.29 -0.57 -3.55
N SER A 40 -2.69 0.17 -4.49
CA SER A 40 -1.88 1.36 -4.13
C SER A 40 -2.70 2.44 -3.44
N ASN A 41 -3.92 2.74 -3.92
CA ASN A 41 -4.80 3.70 -3.24
C ASN A 41 -5.23 3.19 -1.86
N THR A 42 -5.47 1.89 -1.71
CA THR A 42 -5.78 1.27 -0.43
C THR A 42 -4.63 1.42 0.56
N ILE A 43 -3.39 1.14 0.12
CA ILE A 43 -2.20 1.30 0.95
C ILE A 43 -2.07 2.75 1.45
N ILE A 44 -2.20 3.74 0.57
CA ILE A 44 -2.16 5.16 0.94
C ILE A 44 -3.22 5.45 2.01
N GLN A 45 -4.46 5.00 1.79
CA GLN A 45 -5.56 5.24 2.70
C GLN A 45 -5.37 4.57 4.07
N LEU A 46 -4.85 3.34 4.11
CA LEU A 46 -4.54 2.65 5.36
C LEU A 46 -3.49 3.40 6.19
N VAL A 47 -2.47 3.97 5.54
CA VAL A 47 -1.46 4.79 6.23
C VAL A 47 -2.07 6.09 6.75
N LYS A 48 -2.83 6.81 5.93
CA LYS A 48 -3.54 8.04 6.33
C LYS A 48 -4.42 7.81 7.55
N LEU A 49 -5.21 6.74 7.55
CA LEU A 49 -6.13 6.39 8.62
C LEU A 49 -5.48 5.62 9.78
N LYS A 50 -4.18 5.30 9.69
CA LYS A 50 -3.43 4.50 10.67
C LYS A 50 -4.07 3.14 10.99
N ILE A 51 -4.65 2.48 9.98
CA ILE A 51 -5.29 1.16 10.13
C ILE A 51 -4.22 0.07 9.99
N ASN A 52 -3.75 -0.46 11.12
CA ASN A 52 -2.59 -1.35 11.20
C ASN A 52 -2.85 -2.65 11.97
N ASN A 53 -4.09 -3.15 11.95
CA ASN A 53 -4.45 -4.40 12.61
C ASN A 53 -3.76 -5.64 11.97
N SER A 54 -3.83 -6.79 12.65
CA SER A 54 -3.16 -8.02 12.23
C SER A 54 -3.57 -8.51 10.84
N LEU A 55 -4.82 -8.32 10.43
CA LEU A 55 -5.30 -8.69 9.10
C LEU A 55 -4.63 -7.83 8.01
N VAL A 56 -4.49 -6.52 8.26
CA VAL A 56 -3.75 -5.63 7.35
C VAL A 56 -2.30 -6.05 7.26
N ILE A 57 -1.64 -6.31 8.39
CA ILE A 57 -0.23 -6.72 8.42
C ILE A 57 -0.02 -8.01 7.62
N ALA A 58 -0.89 -9.01 7.80
CA ALA A 58 -0.82 -10.27 7.06
C ALA A 58 -1.02 -10.07 5.55
N LYS A 59 -1.94 -9.19 5.14
CA LYS A 59 -2.13 -8.88 3.71
C LYS A 59 -0.95 -8.11 3.12
N LEU A 60 -0.40 -7.15 3.84
CA LEU A 60 0.81 -6.43 3.43
C LEU A 60 2.00 -7.38 3.31
N GLN A 61 2.18 -8.31 4.25
CA GLN A 61 3.18 -9.37 4.16
C GLN A 61 3.03 -10.16 2.86
N ASN A 62 1.81 -10.58 2.51
CA ASN A 62 1.57 -11.29 1.25
C ASN A 62 1.91 -10.43 0.03
N LEU A 63 1.74 -9.10 0.10
CA LEU A 63 2.08 -8.21 -1.00
C LEU A 63 3.60 -8.04 -1.18
N THR A 64 4.42 -8.30 -0.17
CA THR A 64 5.88 -8.16 -0.26
C THR A 64 6.51 -9.15 -1.25
N GLN A 65 5.80 -10.21 -1.67
CA GLN A 65 6.29 -11.12 -2.71
C GLN A 65 6.29 -10.48 -4.12
N TYR A 66 5.68 -9.31 -4.30
CA TYR A 66 5.51 -8.63 -5.59
C TYR A 66 6.50 -7.46 -5.77
N MET A 67 7.80 -7.72 -5.54
CA MET A 67 8.89 -6.73 -5.68
C MET A 67 9.44 -6.59 -7.11
N GLY A 68 9.27 -7.60 -7.96
CA GLY A 68 9.89 -7.62 -9.29
C GLY A 68 9.39 -6.52 -10.24
N GLU A 69 10.19 -6.19 -11.26
CA GLU A 69 9.92 -5.11 -12.24
C GLU A 69 8.55 -5.21 -12.91
N ARG A 70 8.02 -6.42 -13.09
CA ARG A 70 6.66 -6.65 -13.65
C ARG A 70 5.52 -6.08 -12.80
N TYR A 71 5.81 -5.70 -11.56
CA TYR A 71 4.87 -5.11 -10.60
C TYR A 71 5.18 -3.65 -10.29
N ALA A 72 6.15 -3.06 -10.98
CA ALA A 72 6.56 -1.68 -10.80
C ALA A 72 5.69 -0.71 -11.59
N PHE A 73 5.39 0.44 -10.99
CA PHE A 73 4.69 1.54 -11.66
C PHE A 73 5.67 2.50 -12.34
N ALA A 74 6.65 2.99 -11.58
CA ALA A 74 7.67 3.96 -12.02
C ALA A 74 8.96 3.74 -11.22
N GLU A 75 10.12 3.96 -11.86
CA GLU A 75 11.46 3.78 -11.26
C GLU A 75 11.71 2.39 -10.63
N GLY A 76 10.97 1.36 -11.07
CA GLY A 76 11.04 0.03 -10.47
C GLY A 76 10.34 -0.10 -9.11
N ILE A 77 9.65 0.93 -8.62
CA ILE A 77 8.88 0.88 -7.38
C ILE A 77 7.52 0.26 -7.67
N GLY A 78 7.24 -0.84 -6.97
CA GLY A 78 6.04 -1.65 -7.14
C GLY A 78 5.26 -1.85 -5.84
N ILE A 79 4.17 -2.61 -5.93
CA ILE A 79 3.28 -2.86 -4.78
C ILE A 79 4.02 -3.47 -3.59
N GLY A 80 4.93 -4.41 -3.83
CA GLY A 80 5.72 -5.01 -2.74
C GLY A 80 6.53 -3.95 -1.99
N HIS A 81 7.13 -2.99 -2.70
CA HIS A 81 7.93 -1.93 -2.10
C HIS A 81 7.05 -1.00 -1.25
N PHE A 82 5.87 -0.64 -1.74
CA PHE A 82 4.88 0.11 -0.97
C PHE A 82 4.40 -0.66 0.26
N ALA A 83 4.15 -1.97 0.14
CA ALA A 83 3.74 -2.79 1.27
C ALA A 83 4.82 -2.83 2.37
N MET A 84 6.09 -3.01 2.00
CA MET A 84 7.22 -2.93 2.92
C MET A 84 7.36 -1.54 3.56
N ALA A 85 7.21 -0.47 2.78
CA ALA A 85 7.22 0.89 3.31
C ALA A 85 6.10 1.10 4.34
N THR A 86 4.90 0.63 4.06
CA THR A 86 3.76 0.68 4.98
C THR A 86 3.99 -0.09 6.28
N LEU A 87 4.56 -1.30 6.20
CA LEU A 87 4.91 -2.09 7.38
C LEU A 87 5.90 -1.33 8.29
N SER A 88 6.88 -0.65 7.70
CA SER A 88 7.83 0.22 8.43
C SER A 88 7.13 1.43 9.05
N ILE A 89 6.27 2.12 8.30
CA ILE A 89 5.54 3.31 8.78
C ILE A 89 4.60 2.98 9.94
N PHE A 90 3.92 1.83 9.90
CA PHE A 90 3.03 1.42 10.99
C PHE A 90 3.73 1.24 12.32
N ASN A 91 5.02 0.86 12.30
CA ASN A 91 5.90 0.83 13.46
C ASN A 91 5.29 0.10 14.69
N THR A 92 4.58 -1.00 14.45
CA THR A 92 4.10 -1.90 15.50
C THR A 92 5.07 -3.08 15.63
N SER A 93 5.06 -3.78 16.77
CA SER A 93 5.91 -4.96 16.95
C SER A 93 5.71 -6.00 15.84
N ASP A 94 4.46 -6.24 15.46
CA ASP A 94 4.11 -7.20 14.40
C ASP A 94 4.55 -6.70 13.01
N SER A 95 4.32 -5.42 12.70
CA SER A 95 4.68 -4.88 11.38
C SER A 95 6.20 -4.82 11.19
N LEU A 96 6.94 -4.46 12.24
CA LEU A 96 8.39 -4.45 12.24
C LEU A 96 9.00 -5.86 12.17
N TYR A 97 8.39 -6.84 12.84
CA TYR A 97 8.82 -8.23 12.73
C TYR A 97 8.75 -8.69 11.27
N VAL A 98 7.61 -8.51 10.61
CA VAL A 98 7.43 -8.86 9.19
C VAL A 98 8.42 -8.10 8.30
N TYR A 99 8.58 -6.79 8.53
CA TYR A 99 9.50 -5.95 7.80
C TYR A 99 10.94 -6.48 7.89
N HIS A 100 11.46 -6.71 9.10
CA HIS A 100 12.84 -7.16 9.29
C HIS A 100 13.09 -8.57 8.77
N GLU A 101 12.16 -9.50 8.93
CA GLU A 101 12.30 -10.85 8.36
C GLU A 101 12.31 -10.82 6.83
N THR A 102 11.48 -9.98 6.21
CA THR A 102 11.45 -9.85 4.75
C THR A 102 12.73 -9.18 4.24
N LEU A 103 13.23 -8.14 4.92
CA LEU A 103 14.41 -7.37 4.52
C LEU A 103 15.67 -8.24 4.35
N LYS A 104 15.83 -9.30 5.16
CA LYS A 104 16.99 -10.21 5.12
C LYS A 104 17.21 -10.87 3.76
N ASN A 105 16.16 -10.99 2.95
CA ASN A 105 16.19 -11.70 1.67
C ASN A 105 16.15 -10.74 0.46
N LEU A 106 16.19 -9.42 0.69
CA LEU A 106 16.11 -8.42 -0.37
C LEU A 106 17.49 -8.00 -0.87
N MET A 107 17.54 -7.61 -2.13
CA MET A 107 18.72 -6.99 -2.72
C MET A 107 18.76 -5.49 -2.38
N ASP A 108 19.95 -4.90 -2.42
CA ASP A 108 20.15 -3.47 -2.11
C ASP A 108 19.23 -2.55 -2.93
N ILE A 109 18.99 -2.88 -4.20
CA ILE A 109 18.10 -2.08 -5.06
C ILE A 109 16.66 -2.03 -4.55
N ASP A 110 16.16 -3.13 -3.99
CA ASP A 110 14.81 -3.19 -3.44
C ASP A 110 14.74 -2.42 -2.11
N ILE A 111 15.81 -2.44 -1.32
CA ILE A 111 15.94 -1.63 -0.10
C ILE A 111 15.89 -0.13 -0.44
N GLU A 112 16.61 0.32 -1.47
CA GLU A 112 16.56 1.71 -1.93
C GLU A 112 15.17 2.11 -2.44
N ARG A 113 14.50 1.21 -3.17
CA ARG A 113 13.12 1.42 -3.62
C ARG A 113 12.12 1.49 -2.47
N ILE A 114 12.31 0.69 -1.41
CA ILE A 114 11.51 0.78 -0.17
C ILE A 114 11.69 2.15 0.47
N LYS A 115 12.92 2.66 0.60
CA LYS A 115 13.19 4.00 1.15
C LYS A 115 12.47 5.09 0.34
N LYS A 116 12.55 5.02 -0.99
CA LYS A 116 11.81 5.93 -1.87
C LYS A 116 10.29 5.83 -1.68
N ALA A 117 9.75 4.63 -1.59
CA ALA A 117 8.33 4.41 -1.34
C ALA A 117 7.88 5.00 0.01
N THR A 118 8.70 4.87 1.05
CA THR A 118 8.46 5.50 2.36
C THR A 118 8.39 7.03 2.25
N LEU A 119 9.31 7.65 1.53
CA LEU A 119 9.28 9.10 1.29
C LEU A 119 8.00 9.53 0.57
N ILE A 120 7.64 8.84 -0.51
CA ILE A 120 6.41 9.12 -1.26
C ILE A 120 5.17 9.03 -0.36
N LEU A 121 5.06 7.99 0.46
CA LEU A 121 3.91 7.82 1.35
C LEU A 121 3.84 8.95 2.39
N ASN A 122 4.97 9.31 3.01
CA ASN A 122 5.02 10.40 3.98
C ASN A 122 4.65 11.75 3.34
N ASP A 123 5.20 12.06 2.16
CA ASP A 123 4.88 13.30 1.44
C ASP A 123 3.39 13.40 1.09
N LEU A 124 2.76 12.28 0.70
CA LEU A 124 1.33 12.23 0.40
C LEU A 124 0.47 12.48 1.64
N ILE A 125 0.91 12.04 2.81
CA ILE A 125 0.19 12.28 4.08
C ILE A 125 0.36 13.73 4.51
N ASP A 126 1.57 14.27 4.42
CA ASP A 126 1.89 15.63 4.86
C ASP A 126 1.22 16.70 3.98
N ASN A 127 1.04 16.44 2.69
CA ASN A 127 0.35 17.37 1.78
C ASN A 127 -1.17 17.37 1.99
N ASP A 128 -1.78 16.23 2.29
CA ASP A 128 -3.21 16.14 2.63
C ASP A 128 -3.55 16.99 3.87
N ILE A 129 -2.70 16.93 4.90
CA ILE A 129 -2.86 17.71 6.15
C ILE A 129 -2.78 19.23 5.90
N LYS A 130 -2.09 19.65 4.85
CA LYS A 130 -1.96 21.08 4.48
C LYS A 130 -3.16 21.60 3.71
N GLU A 131 -3.78 20.76 2.87
CA GLU A 131 -4.98 21.13 2.11
C GLU A 131 -6.23 21.25 3.02
N ASP A 132 -6.33 20.43 4.08
CA ASP A 132 -7.43 20.51 5.07
C ASP A 132 -7.41 21.77 5.97
N LYS A 133 -6.33 22.56 5.93
CA LYS A 133 -6.15 23.78 6.73
C LYS A 133 -6.28 25.08 5.93
N GLY A 134 -6.62 24.98 4.64
CA GLY A 134 -6.75 26.10 3.69
C GLY A 134 -8.15 26.67 3.58
#